data_AF-A0A2E3W5T2-F1
#
_entry.id   AF-A0A2E3W5T2-F1
#
_cell.length_a   1.000
_cell.length_b   1.000
_cell.length_c   1.000
_cell.angle_alpha   90.00
_cell.angle_beta   90.00
_cell.angle_gamma   90.00
#
_symmetry.space_group_name_H-M   'P 1'
#
loop_
_entity.id
_entity.type
_entity.pdbx_description
1 polymer ?
#
loop_
_entity_poly.entity_id
_entity_poly.type
_entity_poly.pdbx_seq_one_letter_code
_entity_poly.pdbx_strand_id
1 'polypeptide(L)'
;MKFLILGLTLLASLNASAQYKAADLKGTYTVQGVGFPYVATFKLFNLSGLPVVSFTEELEGKLNCKGMYSVSYGTQVDITMYCGDISFNEAYQKFMSDVEPDFTQVVDLKGVTPEQLNSRFVAPVKSSLYDNVELSFEFVKSK
;
A
#
# COMPACT_ATOMS: atom_id res chain seq x y z
N MET A 1 -34.89 15.73 50.23
CA MET A 1 -35.00 14.83 49.07
C MET A 1 -33.76 15.02 48.21
N LYS A 2 -32.90 13.98 48.12
CA LYS A 2 -31.66 13.99 47.34
C LYS A 2 -31.99 13.74 45.87
N PHE A 3 -31.71 14.70 45.00
CA PHE A 3 -31.57 14.47 43.57
C PHE A 3 -30.13 14.07 43.30
N LEU A 4 -29.89 12.84 42.88
CA LEU A 4 -28.64 12.45 42.24
C LEU A 4 -29.00 11.59 41.03
N ILE A 5 -29.10 12.27 39.87
CA ILE A 5 -29.08 11.60 38.57
C ILE A 5 -27.60 11.41 38.26
N LEU A 6 -27.08 10.20 38.46
CA LEU A 6 -25.79 9.82 37.89
C LEU A 6 -26.01 9.51 36.42
N GLY A 7 -25.73 10.47 35.55
CA GLY A 7 -25.55 10.22 34.13
C GLY A 7 -24.23 9.49 33.93
N LEU A 8 -24.28 8.19 33.61
CA LEU A 8 -23.17 7.50 32.97
C LEU A 8 -23.14 7.97 31.50
N THR A 9 -22.31 8.95 31.20
CA THR A 9 -21.83 9.16 29.82
C THR A 9 -20.83 8.06 29.51
N LEU A 10 -21.32 6.97 28.93
CA LEU A 10 -20.48 5.99 28.26
C LEU A 10 -19.90 6.67 27.01
N LEU A 11 -18.72 7.29 27.15
CA LEU A 11 -17.91 7.66 26.00
C LEU A 11 -17.42 6.36 25.35
N ALA A 12 -18.22 5.81 24.44
CA ALA A 12 -17.75 4.85 23.48
C ALA A 12 -16.71 5.57 22.61
N SER A 13 -15.43 5.43 22.94
CA SER A 13 -14.33 5.75 22.05
C SER A 13 -14.41 4.79 20.86
N LEU A 14 -15.25 5.14 19.88
CA LEU A 14 -15.16 4.61 18.54
C LEU A 14 -13.82 5.09 17.99
N ASN A 15 -12.76 4.29 18.16
CA ASN A 15 -11.58 4.40 17.33
C ASN A 15 -12.02 4.03 15.91
N ALA A 16 -12.56 5.00 15.18
CA ALA A 16 -12.78 4.87 13.75
C ALA A 16 -11.39 4.68 13.12
N SER A 17 -11.07 3.46 12.71
CA SER A 17 -9.89 3.20 11.90
C SER A 17 -9.98 4.04 10.64
N ALA A 18 -8.88 4.67 10.24
CA ALA A 18 -8.83 5.42 8.99
C ALA A 18 -9.26 4.51 7.83
N GLN A 19 -10.06 5.06 6.91
CA GLN A 19 -10.52 4.34 5.73
C GLN A 19 -9.99 5.03 4.47
N TYR A 20 -9.12 4.34 3.76
CA TYR A 20 -8.41 4.82 2.59
C TYR A 20 -9.09 4.39 1.28
N LYS A 21 -8.86 5.19 0.25
CA LYS A 21 -9.16 4.92 -1.15
C LYS A 21 -7.87 4.97 -1.95
N ALA A 22 -7.85 4.34 -3.12
CA ALA A 22 -6.69 4.37 -4.02
C ALA A 22 -6.22 5.80 -4.33
N ALA A 23 -7.15 6.76 -4.41
CA ALA A 23 -6.83 8.17 -4.63
C ALA A 23 -5.97 8.80 -3.53
N ASP A 24 -6.13 8.38 -2.27
CA ASP A 24 -5.36 8.91 -1.12
C ASP A 24 -3.90 8.48 -1.19
N LEU A 25 -3.64 7.35 -1.84
CA LEU A 25 -2.32 6.73 -1.96
C LEU A 25 -1.50 7.28 -3.12
N LYS A 26 -2.05 8.11 -4.00
CA LYS A 26 -1.30 8.64 -5.15
C LYS A 26 -0.04 9.37 -4.72
N GLY A 27 1.07 9.08 -5.40
CA GLY A 27 2.37 9.70 -5.13
C GLY A 27 3.53 8.78 -5.49
N THR A 28 4.74 9.31 -5.30
CA THR A 28 5.98 8.54 -5.38
C THR A 28 6.47 8.26 -3.96
N TYR A 29 6.77 7.00 -3.65
CA TYR A 29 7.24 6.56 -2.36
C TYR A 29 8.61 5.91 -2.51
N THR A 30 9.54 6.31 -1.66
CA THR A 30 10.72 5.50 -1.37
C THR A 30 10.32 4.46 -0.33
N VAL A 31 10.64 3.20 -0.59
CA VAL A 31 10.30 2.05 0.25
C VAL A 31 11.59 1.41 0.73
N GLN A 32 11.79 1.34 2.04
CA GLN A 32 13.03 0.85 2.65
C GLN A 32 12.73 -0.28 3.63
N GLY A 33 13.51 -1.35 3.58
CA GLY A 33 13.39 -2.47 4.51
C GLY A 33 13.79 -2.07 5.93
N VAL A 34 12.92 -2.34 6.91
CA VAL A 34 13.26 -2.13 8.32
C VAL A 34 14.02 -3.37 8.81
N GLY A 35 15.32 -3.22 9.04
CA GLY A 35 16.18 -4.31 9.54
C GLY A 35 16.77 -5.23 8.47
N PHE A 36 16.67 -4.87 7.18
CA PHE A 36 17.30 -5.58 6.07
C PHE A 36 17.61 -4.63 4.90
N PRO A 37 18.65 -4.90 4.09
CA PRO A 37 19.14 -3.97 3.06
C PRO A 37 18.28 -4.02 1.80
N TYR A 38 17.09 -3.41 1.86
CA TYR A 38 16.17 -3.28 0.73
C TYR A 38 15.83 -1.81 0.47
N VAL A 39 15.85 -1.42 -0.81
CA VAL A 39 15.37 -0.11 -1.27
C VAL A 39 14.64 -0.28 -2.60
N ALA A 40 13.45 0.31 -2.69
CA ALA A 40 12.67 0.39 -3.91
C ALA A 40 11.93 1.73 -4.02
N THR A 41 11.44 2.03 -5.22
CA THR A 41 10.56 3.16 -5.49
C THR A 41 9.22 2.67 -6.00
N PHE A 42 8.13 3.17 -5.41
CA PHE A 42 6.75 2.91 -5.82
C PHE A 42 6.16 4.21 -6.33
N LYS A 43 5.58 4.20 -7.53
CA LYS A 43 4.82 5.34 -8.06
C LYS A 43 3.38 4.90 -8.26
N LEU A 44 2.49 5.38 -7.40
CA LEU A 44 1.05 5.12 -7.43
C LEU A 44 0.33 6.29 -8.11
N PHE A 45 -0.42 6.02 -9.17
CA PHE A 45 -1.14 7.05 -9.91
C PHE A 45 -2.36 6.49 -10.64
N ASN A 46 -3.15 7.36 -11.26
CA ASN A 46 -4.24 6.93 -12.11
C ASN A 46 -3.84 7.10 -13.58
N LEU A 47 -4.08 6.06 -14.37
CA LEU A 47 -3.95 6.09 -15.82
C LEU A 47 -5.31 5.71 -16.41
N SER A 48 -5.94 6.66 -17.13
CA SER A 48 -7.26 6.44 -17.74
C SER A 48 -8.34 5.92 -16.78
N GLY A 49 -8.33 6.41 -15.54
CA GLY A 49 -9.29 6.01 -14.48
C GLY A 49 -8.88 4.76 -13.68
N LEU A 50 -7.83 4.05 -14.09
CA LEU A 50 -7.34 2.85 -13.41
C LEU A 50 -6.21 3.20 -12.43
N PRO A 51 -6.24 2.72 -11.18
CA PRO A 51 -5.11 2.84 -10.26
C PRO A 51 -3.99 1.89 -10.68
N VAL A 52 -2.84 2.47 -11.04
CA VAL A 52 -1.67 1.75 -11.53
C VAL A 52 -0.43 2.05 -10.68
N VAL A 53 0.51 1.11 -10.68
CA VAL A 53 1.78 1.21 -9.96
C VAL A 53 2.96 1.01 -10.90
N SER A 54 3.98 1.86 -10.79
CA SER A 54 5.33 1.56 -11.27
C SER A 54 6.21 1.24 -10.08
N PHE A 55 7.03 0.20 -10.21
CA PHE A 55 7.97 -0.25 -9.21
C PHE A 55 9.36 -0.37 -9.78
N THR A 56 10.34 0.06 -8.98
CA THR A 56 11.74 -0.12 -9.30
C THR A 56 12.49 -0.50 -8.03
N GLU A 57 13.05 -1.70 -7.99
CA GLU A 57 13.95 -2.14 -6.92
C GLU A 57 15.40 -1.76 -7.25
N GLU A 58 16.18 -1.36 -6.24
CA GLU A 58 17.55 -0.88 -6.42
C GLU A 58 18.64 -1.95 -6.17
N LEU A 59 18.28 -3.23 -6.07
CA LEU A 59 19.23 -4.34 -5.93
C LEU A 59 20.02 -4.61 -7.24
N GLU A 60 21.08 -5.42 -7.13
CA GLU A 60 21.88 -5.94 -8.25
C GLU A 60 20.98 -6.76 -9.20
N GLY A 61 20.32 -6.06 -10.13
CA GLY A 61 19.33 -6.66 -11.03
C GLY A 61 18.16 -5.76 -11.41
N LYS A 62 18.03 -4.55 -10.83
CA LYS A 62 16.99 -3.53 -11.12
C LYS A 62 15.67 -4.12 -11.66
N LEU A 63 14.86 -4.69 -10.77
CA LEU A 63 13.51 -5.10 -11.15
C LEU A 63 12.68 -3.86 -11.48
N ASN A 64 12.24 -3.75 -12.73
CA ASN A 64 11.32 -2.71 -13.19
C ASN A 64 9.99 -3.36 -13.56
N CYS A 65 8.94 -2.97 -12.86
CA CYS A 65 7.64 -3.61 -12.97
C CYS A 65 6.52 -2.58 -13.06
N LYS A 66 5.46 -2.96 -13.77
CA LYS A 66 4.22 -2.19 -13.91
C LYS A 66 3.06 -3.06 -13.48
N GLY A 67 2.07 -2.44 -12.87
CA GLY A 67 1.00 -3.19 -12.24
C GLY A 67 -0.21 -2.36 -11.89
N MET A 68 -1.10 -2.99 -11.16
CA MET A 68 -2.35 -2.41 -10.67
C MET A 68 -2.37 -2.51 -9.15
N TYR A 69 -3.07 -1.59 -8.52
CA TYR A 69 -3.31 -1.65 -7.09
C TYR A 69 -4.77 -1.36 -6.75
N SER A 70 -5.23 -1.90 -5.62
CA SER A 70 -6.54 -1.62 -5.05
C SER A 70 -6.44 -1.43 -3.55
N VAL A 71 -7.46 -0.81 -2.96
CA VAL A 71 -7.59 -0.72 -1.51
C VAL A 71 -8.75 -1.60 -1.06
N SER A 72 -8.43 -2.67 -0.35
CA SER A 72 -9.37 -3.62 0.25
C SER A 72 -9.68 -3.22 1.69
N TYR A 73 -10.96 -3.32 2.08
CA TYR A 73 -11.45 -3.01 3.43
C TYR A 73 -11.02 -1.62 3.96
N GLY A 74 -10.64 -0.71 3.06
CA GLY A 74 -10.13 0.63 3.38
C GLY A 74 -8.80 0.69 4.13
N THR A 75 -8.13 -0.43 4.39
CA THR A 75 -6.89 -0.46 5.20
C THR A 75 -5.83 -1.38 4.64
N GLN A 76 -6.10 -2.08 3.54
CA GLN A 76 -5.16 -2.98 2.90
C GLN A 76 -4.95 -2.53 1.47
N VAL A 77 -3.69 -2.43 1.03
CA VAL A 77 -3.35 -2.17 -0.37
C VAL A 77 -2.89 -3.46 -1.02
N ASP A 78 -3.65 -3.94 -1.99
CA ASP A 78 -3.27 -5.10 -2.80
C ASP A 78 -2.60 -4.62 -4.08
N ILE A 79 -1.46 -5.21 -4.41
CA ILE A 79 -0.64 -4.82 -5.54
C ILE A 79 -0.29 -6.07 -6.36
N THR A 80 -0.50 -6.00 -7.67
CA THR A 80 -0.16 -7.07 -8.62
C THR A 80 0.80 -6.54 -9.66
N MET A 81 1.93 -7.22 -9.87
CA MET A 81 3.06 -6.71 -10.64
C MET A 81 3.48 -7.64 -11.79
N TYR A 82 3.79 -7.02 -12.92
CA TYR A 82 4.40 -7.65 -14.08
C TYR A 82 5.70 -6.93 -14.44
N CYS A 83 6.77 -7.67 -14.66
CA CYS A 83 8.12 -7.16 -14.78
C CYS A 83 8.66 -7.29 -16.20
N GLY A 84 9.67 -6.47 -16.51
CA GLY A 84 10.30 -6.39 -17.83
C GLY A 84 9.87 -5.16 -18.62
N ASP A 85 10.26 -5.11 -19.89
CA ASP A 85 9.96 -3.98 -20.78
C ASP A 85 8.53 -4.11 -21.36
N ILE A 86 7.55 -3.88 -20.49
CA ILE A 86 6.12 -3.89 -20.84
C ILE A 86 5.51 -2.51 -20.64
N SER A 87 4.42 -2.18 -21.31
CA SER A 87 3.60 -1.00 -21.06
C SER A 87 2.57 -1.24 -19.95
N PHE A 88 1.95 -0.17 -19.44
CA PHE A 88 0.80 -0.30 -18.52
C PHE A 88 -0.40 -0.98 -19.17
N ASN A 89 -0.57 -0.79 -20.49
CA ASN A 89 -1.65 -1.46 -21.21
C ASN A 89 -1.42 -2.97 -21.24
N GLU A 90 -0.19 -3.43 -21.49
CA GLU A 90 0.15 -4.85 -21.45
C GLU A 90 0.00 -5.45 -20.05
N ALA A 91 0.46 -4.75 -19.01
CA ALA A 91 0.26 -5.17 -17.62
C ALA A 91 -1.24 -5.33 -17.29
N TYR A 92 -2.07 -4.37 -17.74
CA TYR A 92 -3.52 -4.42 -17.56
C TYR A 92 -4.17 -5.59 -18.33
N GLN A 93 -3.78 -5.82 -19.60
CA GLN A 93 -4.30 -6.95 -20.37
C GLN A 93 -3.94 -8.30 -19.74
N LYS A 94 -2.72 -8.45 -19.22
CA LYS A 94 -2.29 -9.64 -18.47
C LYS A 94 -3.17 -9.88 -17.24
N PHE A 95 -3.43 -8.83 -16.46
CA PHE A 95 -4.31 -8.91 -15.30
C PHE A 95 -5.76 -9.27 -15.64
N MET A 96 -6.32 -8.66 -16.68
CA MET A 96 -7.68 -8.97 -17.12
C MET A 96 -7.82 -10.37 -17.71
N SER A 97 -6.70 -11.00 -18.10
CA SER A 97 -6.65 -12.35 -18.68
C SER A 97 -6.18 -13.40 -17.66
N ASP A 98 -6.16 -13.06 -16.36
CA ASP A 98 -5.71 -13.94 -15.27
C ASP A 98 -4.32 -14.57 -15.50
N VAL A 99 -3.43 -13.84 -16.18
CA VAL A 99 -2.03 -14.25 -16.31
C VAL A 99 -1.36 -14.15 -14.94
N GLU A 100 -0.64 -15.20 -14.54
CA GLU A 100 0.10 -15.21 -13.28
C GLU A 100 1.07 -14.02 -13.21
N PRO A 101 1.03 -13.22 -12.12
CA PRO A 101 1.94 -12.09 -11.96
C PRO A 101 3.34 -12.55 -11.59
N ASP A 102 4.35 -11.74 -11.92
CA ASP A 102 5.72 -11.99 -11.47
C ASP A 102 5.80 -11.94 -9.93
N PHE A 103 5.03 -11.04 -9.32
CA PHE A 103 4.77 -11.07 -7.88
C PHE A 103 3.56 -10.23 -7.45
N THR A 104 3.13 -10.47 -6.22
CA THR A 104 2.11 -9.67 -5.53
C THR A 104 2.66 -9.08 -4.24
N GLN A 105 2.02 -8.01 -3.77
CA GLN A 105 2.28 -7.41 -2.47
C GLN A 105 0.98 -6.98 -1.80
N VAL A 106 0.94 -7.13 -0.48
CA VAL A 106 -0.15 -6.68 0.37
C VAL A 106 0.45 -5.77 1.43
N VAL A 107 0.07 -4.49 1.44
CA VAL A 107 0.52 -3.48 2.41
C VAL A 107 -0.60 -3.24 3.43
N ASP A 108 -0.32 -3.43 4.72
CA ASP A 108 -1.27 -3.18 5.81
C ASP A 108 -1.16 -1.75 6.36
N LEU A 109 -2.23 -0.97 6.19
CA LEU A 109 -2.35 0.42 6.64
C LEU A 109 -3.20 0.58 7.90
N LYS A 110 -3.60 -0.51 8.58
CA LYS A 110 -4.50 -0.46 9.74
C LYS A 110 -4.01 0.45 10.89
N GLY A 111 -2.70 0.63 11.02
CA GLY A 111 -2.06 1.50 12.00
C GLY A 111 -1.61 2.86 11.47
N VAL A 112 -1.84 3.15 10.19
CA VAL A 112 -1.40 4.40 9.55
C VAL A 112 -2.50 5.45 9.71
N THR A 113 -2.13 6.70 9.96
CA THR A 113 -3.06 7.85 9.97
C THR A 113 -3.00 8.63 8.65
N PRO A 114 -4.03 9.41 8.28
CA PRO A 114 -4.00 10.25 7.09
C PRO A 114 -2.82 11.23 7.04
N GLU A 115 -2.37 11.74 8.19
CA GLU A 115 -1.20 12.63 8.29
C GLU A 115 0.11 11.89 7.98
N GLN A 116 0.24 10.66 8.48
CA GLN A 116 1.40 9.81 8.22
C GLN A 116 1.47 9.39 6.75
N LEU A 117 0.33 9.07 6.13
CA LEU A 117 0.23 8.72 4.72
C LEU A 117 0.76 9.83 3.78
N ASN A 118 0.62 11.08 4.19
CA ASN A 118 1.11 12.24 3.44
C ASN A 118 2.57 12.62 3.76
N SER A 119 3.29 11.80 4.52
CA SER A 119 4.68 12.06 4.90
C SER A 119 5.53 10.78 4.92
N ARG A 120 5.62 10.13 6.07
CA ARG A 120 6.40 8.91 6.32
C ARG A 120 5.62 7.98 7.23
N PHE A 121 5.62 6.69 6.94
CA PHE A 121 5.03 5.66 7.81
C PHE A 121 5.75 4.32 7.65
N VAL A 122 5.58 3.44 8.64
CA VAL A 122 6.02 2.05 8.57
C VAL A 122 4.78 1.17 8.46
N ALA A 123 4.78 0.22 7.52
CA ALA A 123 3.69 -0.72 7.32
C ALA A 123 4.23 -2.15 7.14
N PRO A 124 3.55 -3.16 7.69
CA PRO A 124 3.78 -4.55 7.31
C PRO A 124 3.44 -4.77 5.84
N VAL A 125 4.29 -5.54 5.15
CA VAL A 125 4.10 -5.96 3.77
C VAL A 125 4.33 -7.45 3.67
N LYS A 126 3.39 -8.16 3.04
CA LYS A 126 3.59 -9.53 2.57
C LYS A 126 3.82 -9.48 1.07
N SER A 127 4.87 -10.16 0.61
CA SER A 127 5.18 -10.22 -0.82
C SER A 127 5.49 -11.64 -1.24
N SER A 128 4.98 -12.05 -2.40
CA SER A 128 5.30 -13.36 -2.96
C SER A 128 6.77 -13.47 -3.39
N LEU A 129 7.49 -12.34 -3.58
CA LEU A 129 8.95 -12.35 -3.78
C LEU A 129 9.73 -12.87 -2.56
N TYR A 130 9.13 -12.76 -1.38
CA TYR A 130 9.73 -13.13 -0.09
C TYR A 130 8.89 -14.22 0.59
N ASP A 131 8.37 -15.18 -0.19
CA ASP A 131 7.57 -16.31 0.29
C ASP A 131 6.36 -15.92 1.17
N ASN A 132 5.84 -14.70 0.97
CA ASN A 132 4.79 -14.08 1.80
C ASN A 132 5.14 -13.96 3.29
N VAL A 133 6.43 -14.01 3.63
CA VAL A 133 6.91 -13.61 4.96
C VAL A 133 6.55 -12.15 5.19
N GLU A 134 6.00 -11.86 6.36
CA GLU A 134 5.64 -10.49 6.73
C GLU A 134 6.91 -9.71 7.08
N LEU A 135 7.17 -8.64 6.30
CA LEU A 135 8.31 -7.76 6.48
C LEU A 135 7.82 -6.35 6.75
N SER A 136 8.57 -5.59 7.55
CA SER A 136 8.27 -4.18 7.81
C SER A 136 9.01 -3.30 6.82
N PHE A 137 8.29 -2.39 6.16
CA PHE A 137 8.88 -1.39 5.27
C PHE A 137 8.51 0.00 5.72
N GLU A 138 9.49 0.91 5.61
CA GLU A 138 9.29 2.33 5.75
C GLU A 138 8.98 2.95 4.39
N PHE A 139 7.87 3.66 4.33
CA PHE A 139 7.40 4.38 3.15
C PHE A 139 7.60 5.87 3.38
N VAL A 140 8.26 6.54 2.44
CA VAL A 140 8.47 8.00 2.46
C VAL A 140 7.92 8.59 1.18
N LYS A 141 6.85 9.39 1.29
CA LYS A 141 6.24 10.06 0.14
C LYS A 141 7.09 11.25 -0.29
N SER A 142 7.43 11.31 -1.57
CA SER A 142 8.10 12.47 -2.18
C SER A 142 7.15 13.68 -2.15
N LYS A 143 7.69 14.86 -1.83
CA LYS A 143 6.95 16.13 -1.83
C LYS A 143 6.64 16.62 -3.24
#